data_AF-A0A6B2LBP0-F1
#
_entry.id   AF-A0A6B2LBP0-F1
#
_cell.length_a   1.000
_cell.length_b   1.000
_cell.length_c   1.000
_cell.angle_alpha   90.00
_cell.angle_beta   90.00
_cell.angle_gamma   90.00
#
_symmetry.space_group_name_H-M   'P 1'
#
loop_
_entity.id
_entity.type
_entity.pdbx_description
1 polymer ?
#
loop_
_entity_poly.entity_id
_entity_poly.type
_entity_poly.pdbx_seq_one_letter_code
_entity_poly.pdbx_strand_id
1 'polypeptide(L)'
;MLLLDPTQMSQQYTLIVLDESNNNNNSMQYQLDKDTHFVEINGKRQVFGFDGYMNHSCNPNVICKNLSDSLYVGIARRDIGVGDEITCDYALFDYLCDGHEIEVCLCGEEGCRKSMRGFVNLDRKTQLELLPFVDEGILENFVRDQKLVNVGEMSGNDSCQVVYDEGRMEWKVMARKDLRIGDVIWEGRALVIHEKDEKQNVLFLFEGKYYIASEKMFVVQSSCRLFLKGGSFMNGSNTPNCLISYLNDNAYQLKAIRDIHTHHEITH
;
A
#
# COMPACT_ATOMS: atom_id res chain seq x y z
N MET A 1 -4.24 -19.76 10.40
CA MET A 1 -3.49 -19.98 9.15
C MET A 1 -2.58 -21.18 9.31
N LEU A 2 -2.56 -22.13 8.36
CA LEU A 2 -1.63 -23.27 8.37
C LEU A 2 -0.58 -23.06 7.27
N LEU A 3 0.70 -23.00 7.65
CA LEU A 3 1.82 -22.91 6.72
C LEU A 3 2.53 -24.26 6.67
N LEU A 4 2.69 -24.83 5.47
CA LEU A 4 3.35 -26.11 5.29
C LEU A 4 4.62 -25.97 4.44
N ASP A 5 5.60 -26.82 4.74
CA ASP A 5 6.78 -27.01 3.89
C ASP A 5 6.34 -27.69 2.59
N PRO A 6 6.59 -27.11 1.40
CA PRO A 6 6.17 -27.69 0.12
C PRO A 6 6.72 -29.10 -0.12
N THR A 7 7.89 -29.44 0.47
CA THR A 7 8.51 -30.78 0.35
C THR A 7 7.77 -31.85 1.14
N GLN A 8 6.95 -31.44 2.11
CA GLN A 8 6.15 -32.31 2.96
C GLN A 8 4.68 -32.38 2.52
N MET A 9 4.30 -31.62 1.48
CA MET A 9 2.95 -31.58 0.95
C MET A 9 2.72 -32.62 -0.14
N SER A 10 1.53 -33.23 -0.15
CA SER A 10 1.05 -33.99 -1.31
C SER A 10 0.71 -33.03 -2.46
N GLN A 11 0.81 -33.50 -3.71
CA GLN A 11 0.42 -32.69 -4.88
C GLN A 11 -1.07 -32.36 -4.86
N GLN A 12 -1.89 -33.32 -4.43
CA GLN A 12 -3.35 -33.20 -4.40
C GLN A 12 -3.90 -33.51 -3.02
N TYR A 13 -4.96 -32.80 -2.66
CA TYR A 13 -5.74 -33.01 -1.45
C TYR A 13 -7.20 -33.14 -1.83
N THR A 14 -7.92 -34.07 -1.19
CA THR A 14 -9.37 -34.17 -1.33
C THR A 14 -10.02 -33.50 -0.13
N LEU A 15 -10.70 -32.37 -0.36
CA LEU A 15 -11.57 -31.78 0.66
C LEU A 15 -12.92 -32.50 0.61
N ILE A 16 -13.35 -33.00 1.77
CA ILE A 16 -14.65 -33.65 1.95
C ILE A 16 -15.53 -32.69 2.75
N VAL A 17 -16.55 -32.13 2.10
CA VAL A 17 -17.55 -31.28 2.75
C VAL A 17 -18.69 -32.18 3.23
N LEU A 18 -18.93 -32.15 4.53
CA LEU A 18 -20.00 -32.88 5.20
C LEU A 18 -21.21 -31.95 5.35
N ASP A 19 -22.37 -32.36 4.85
CA ASP A 19 -23.62 -31.66 5.04
C ASP A 19 -24.33 -32.21 6.29
N GLU A 20 -24.26 -31.48 7.40
CA GLU A 20 -24.93 -31.87 8.65
C GLU A 20 -26.47 -31.86 8.55
N SER A 21 -27.04 -31.25 7.51
CA SER A 21 -28.49 -31.13 7.33
C SER A 21 -29.12 -32.30 6.55
N ASN A 22 -28.31 -33.14 5.92
CA ASN A 22 -28.77 -34.32 5.18
C ASN A 22 -28.42 -35.61 5.92
N ASN A 23 -29.42 -36.34 6.41
CA ASN A 23 -29.30 -37.71 6.96
C ASN A 23 -28.82 -38.76 5.93
N ASN A 24 -28.54 -38.35 4.69
CA ASN A 24 -27.92 -39.19 3.67
C ASN A 24 -26.45 -38.78 3.54
N ASN A 25 -25.54 -39.75 3.59
CA ASN A 25 -24.07 -39.67 3.47
C ASN A 25 -23.52 -39.03 2.16
N ASN A 26 -24.20 -38.05 1.58
CA ASN A 26 -23.72 -37.32 0.42
C ASN A 26 -22.65 -36.32 0.89
N SER A 27 -21.39 -36.74 0.80
CA SER A 27 -20.25 -35.84 0.91
C SER A 27 -19.93 -35.25 -0.46
N MET A 28 -19.77 -33.93 -0.53
CA MET A 28 -19.19 -33.29 -1.70
C MET A 28 -17.68 -33.38 -1.59
N GLN A 29 -17.03 -33.78 -2.68
CA GLN A 29 -15.57 -33.91 -2.74
C GLN A 29 -15.00 -32.92 -3.73
N TYR A 30 -13.99 -32.18 -3.30
CA TYR A 30 -13.27 -31.23 -4.14
C TYR A 30 -11.79 -31.62 -4.16
N GLN A 31 -11.18 -31.57 -5.34
CA GLN A 31 -9.74 -31.76 -5.48
C GLN A 31 -9.04 -30.42 -5.42
N LEU A 32 -8.14 -30.27 -4.45
CA LEU A 32 -7.24 -29.14 -4.32
C LEU A 32 -5.88 -29.58 -4.84
N ASP A 33 -5.27 -28.75 -5.68
CA ASP A 33 -3.91 -28.92 -6.14
C ASP A 33 -3.00 -27.91 -5.45
N LYS A 34 -1.80 -28.36 -5.07
CA LYS A 34 -0.95 -27.60 -4.16
C LYS A 34 -0.47 -26.26 -4.74
N ASP A 35 -0.31 -26.21 -6.07
CA ASP A 35 0.29 -25.08 -6.76
C ASP A 35 -0.78 -24.03 -7.09
N THR A 36 -2.02 -24.48 -7.26
CA THR A 36 -3.16 -23.65 -7.66
C THR A 36 -4.03 -23.16 -6.51
N HIS A 37 -4.11 -23.91 -5.40
CA HIS A 37 -5.02 -23.60 -4.27
C HIS A 37 -4.28 -23.14 -3.00
N PHE A 38 -2.94 -23.17 -2.99
CA PHE A 38 -2.12 -22.71 -1.85
C PHE A 38 -1.08 -21.69 -2.31
N VAL A 39 -1.12 -20.51 -1.69
CA VAL A 39 -0.23 -19.38 -2.02
C VAL A 39 1.15 -19.61 -1.42
N GLU A 40 2.20 -19.31 -2.18
CA GLU A 40 3.59 -19.34 -1.70
C GLU A 40 3.88 -18.11 -0.85
N ILE A 41 4.39 -18.32 0.36
CA ILE A 41 4.83 -17.27 1.27
C ILE A 41 6.12 -17.72 1.96
N ASN A 42 7.23 -17.04 1.64
CA ASN A 42 8.53 -17.22 2.30
C ASN A 42 9.05 -18.67 2.31
N GLY A 43 8.93 -19.35 1.17
CA GLY A 43 9.32 -20.75 0.98
C GLY A 43 8.35 -21.77 1.57
N LYS A 44 7.20 -21.32 2.08
CA LYS A 44 6.11 -22.17 2.59
C LYS A 44 4.86 -21.98 1.74
N ARG A 45 3.90 -22.90 1.84
CA ARG A 45 2.60 -22.76 1.18
C ARG A 45 1.51 -22.57 2.25
N GLN A 46 0.71 -21.53 2.08
CA GLN A 46 -0.42 -21.22 2.93
C GLN A 46 -1.61 -22.07 2.55
N VAL A 47 -2.04 -22.93 3.47
CA VAL A 47 -3.24 -23.75 3.30
C VAL A 47 -4.45 -22.94 3.73
N PHE A 48 -5.26 -22.59 2.74
CA PHE A 48 -6.57 -21.98 2.90
C PHE A 48 -7.63 -23.07 3.12
N GLY A 49 -8.68 -22.72 3.86
CA GLY A 49 -9.84 -23.57 4.07
C GLY A 49 -10.81 -23.41 2.90
N PHE A 50 -12.05 -23.01 3.19
CA PHE A 50 -13.05 -22.74 2.16
C PHE A 50 -12.71 -21.52 1.27
N ASP A 51 -11.83 -20.64 1.74
CA ASP A 51 -11.36 -19.46 1.00
C ASP A 51 -10.38 -19.82 -0.15
N GLY A 52 -9.83 -21.03 -0.16
CA GLY A 52 -9.08 -21.56 -1.31
C GLY A 52 -9.92 -21.78 -2.58
N TYR A 53 -11.24 -21.60 -2.51
CA TYR A 53 -12.17 -21.69 -3.64
C TYR A 53 -12.53 -20.34 -4.26
N MET A 54 -12.02 -19.22 -3.71
CA MET A 54 -12.30 -17.91 -4.27
C MET A 54 -11.64 -17.75 -5.63
N ASN A 55 -12.43 -17.42 -6.65
CA ASN A 55 -11.90 -17.14 -7.96
C ASN A 55 -11.42 -15.68 -8.09
N HIS A 56 -10.52 -15.49 -9.04
CA HIS A 56 -10.02 -14.19 -9.41
C HIS A 56 -11.10 -13.31 -10.06
N SER A 57 -11.18 -12.06 -9.62
CA SER A 57 -11.79 -10.96 -10.37
C SER A 57 -10.87 -9.74 -10.36
N CYS A 58 -10.75 -9.04 -11.49
CA CYS A 58 -10.02 -7.77 -11.58
C CYS A 58 -10.73 -6.62 -10.86
N ASN A 59 -12.01 -6.79 -10.52
CA ASN A 59 -12.79 -5.91 -9.67
C ASN A 59 -13.54 -6.77 -8.64
N PRO A 60 -12.84 -7.32 -7.63
CA PRO A 60 -13.43 -8.29 -6.72
C PRO A 60 -14.57 -7.71 -5.88
N ASN A 61 -15.33 -8.55 -5.19
CA ASN A 61 -16.30 -8.10 -4.18
C ASN A 61 -15.78 -8.23 -2.74
N VAL A 62 -14.64 -8.90 -2.54
CA VAL A 62 -13.95 -9.01 -1.26
C VAL A 62 -12.50 -8.54 -1.38
N ILE A 63 -12.02 -7.82 -0.36
CA ILE A 63 -10.61 -7.61 -0.10
C ILE A 63 -10.20 -8.52 1.05
N CYS A 64 -9.12 -9.23 0.84
CA CYS A 64 -8.55 -10.16 1.78
C CYS A 64 -7.35 -9.52 2.47
N LYS A 65 -7.31 -9.51 3.80
CA LYS A 65 -6.20 -8.93 4.57
C LYS A 65 -5.75 -9.84 5.69
N ASN A 66 -4.43 -9.94 5.85
CA ASN A 66 -3.83 -10.50 7.06
C ASN A 66 -3.83 -9.43 8.18
N LEU A 67 -4.47 -9.72 9.31
CA LEU A 67 -4.46 -8.86 10.52
C LEU A 67 -3.39 -9.30 11.52
N SER A 68 -2.96 -10.56 11.45
CA SER A 68 -1.79 -11.10 12.14
C SER A 68 -1.35 -12.39 11.44
N ASP A 69 -0.22 -12.96 11.85
CA ASP A 69 0.30 -14.25 11.36
C ASP A 69 -0.72 -15.41 11.42
N SER A 70 -1.77 -15.27 12.23
CA SER A 70 -2.78 -16.31 12.43
C SER A 70 -4.19 -15.92 11.99
N LEU A 71 -4.43 -14.62 11.75
CA LEU A 71 -5.76 -14.06 11.49
C LEU A 71 -5.80 -13.40 10.12
N TYR A 72 -6.67 -13.94 9.28
CA TYR A 72 -6.99 -13.44 7.95
C TYR A 72 -8.48 -13.10 7.90
N VAL A 73 -8.82 -11.99 7.24
CA VAL A 73 -10.21 -11.53 7.11
C VAL A 73 -10.53 -11.20 5.65
N GLY A 74 -11.72 -11.61 5.23
CA GLY A 74 -12.35 -11.13 4.01
C GLY A 74 -13.31 -9.98 4.34
N ILE A 75 -13.12 -8.83 3.71
CA ILE A 75 -13.91 -7.61 3.90
C ILE A 75 -14.68 -7.35 2.60
N ALA A 76 -16.01 -7.30 2.68
CA ALA A 76 -16.83 -6.88 1.54
C ALA A 76 -16.48 -5.44 1.13
N ARG A 77 -16.21 -5.23 -0.16
CA ARG A 77 -15.88 -3.90 -0.72
C ARG A 77 -17.01 -3.26 -1.52
N ARG A 78 -18.08 -4.03 -1.74
CA ARG A 78 -19.34 -3.65 -2.38
C ARG A 78 -20.43 -4.56 -1.84
N ASP A 79 -21.69 -4.23 -2.12
CA ASP A 79 -22.81 -5.10 -1.80
C ASP A 79 -22.65 -6.47 -2.47
N ILE A 80 -22.93 -7.53 -1.72
CA ILE A 80 -22.86 -8.93 -2.18
C ILE A 80 -24.25 -9.53 -1.99
N GLY A 81 -24.92 -9.84 -3.10
CA GLY A 81 -26.23 -10.46 -3.11
C GLY A 81 -26.17 -11.95 -2.77
N VAL A 82 -27.32 -12.51 -2.40
CA VAL A 82 -27.45 -13.96 -2.21
C VAL A 82 -27.26 -14.65 -3.57
N GLY A 83 -26.30 -15.58 -3.64
CA GLY A 83 -25.98 -16.32 -4.86
C GLY A 83 -24.85 -15.69 -5.69
N ASP A 84 -24.36 -14.51 -5.31
CA ASP A 84 -23.16 -13.93 -5.93
C ASP A 84 -21.93 -14.75 -5.55
N GLU A 85 -21.05 -14.96 -6.52
CA GLU A 85 -19.75 -15.56 -6.28
C GLU A 85 -18.86 -14.60 -5.47
N ILE A 86 -18.24 -15.09 -4.41
CA ILE A 86 -17.24 -14.33 -3.65
C ILE A 86 -15.91 -14.41 -4.38
N THR A 87 -15.41 -13.26 -4.82
CA THR A 87 -14.19 -13.14 -5.63
C THR A 87 -13.15 -12.26 -4.97
N CYS A 88 -11.87 -12.55 -5.22
CA CYS A 88 -10.73 -11.74 -4.78
C CYS A 88 -9.83 -11.35 -5.97
N ASP A 89 -8.97 -10.37 -5.76
CA ASP A 89 -7.91 -10.05 -6.69
C ASP A 89 -6.61 -10.70 -6.20
N TYR A 90 -6.15 -11.71 -6.93
CA TYR A 90 -4.92 -12.45 -6.60
C TYR A 90 -3.69 -11.54 -6.49
N ALA A 91 -3.69 -10.38 -7.15
CA ALA A 91 -2.58 -9.44 -7.08
C ALA A 91 -2.43 -8.80 -5.69
N LEU A 92 -3.47 -8.87 -4.85
CA LEU A 92 -3.44 -8.26 -3.52
C LEU A 92 -2.64 -9.06 -2.51
N PHE A 93 -2.42 -10.35 -2.76
CA PHE A 93 -1.75 -11.25 -1.81
C PHE A 93 -0.70 -12.15 -2.47
N ASP A 94 -0.58 -12.16 -3.80
CA ASP A 94 0.50 -12.85 -4.49
C ASP A 94 1.36 -11.92 -5.38
N TYR A 95 2.64 -11.85 -5.03
CA TYR A 95 3.62 -11.01 -5.72
C TYR A 95 4.07 -11.60 -7.06
N LEU A 96 4.35 -12.91 -7.11
CA LEU A 96 4.93 -13.60 -8.27
C LEU A 96 3.92 -14.49 -9.01
N CYS A 97 2.86 -14.91 -8.31
CA CYS A 97 1.81 -15.83 -8.75
C CYS A 97 2.36 -17.19 -9.15
N ASP A 98 3.24 -17.77 -8.32
CA ASP A 98 3.90 -19.05 -8.60
C ASP A 98 2.92 -20.23 -8.50
N GLY A 99 2.35 -20.65 -9.63
CA GLY A 99 1.52 -21.84 -9.78
C GLY A 99 0.02 -21.62 -9.99
N HIS A 100 -0.44 -20.36 -10.02
CA HIS A 100 -1.85 -20.00 -10.25
C HIS A 100 -1.99 -18.81 -11.20
N GLU A 101 -1.06 -18.70 -12.15
CA GLU A 101 -1.16 -17.73 -13.22
C GLU A 101 -2.42 -17.99 -14.06
N ILE A 102 -3.12 -16.91 -14.37
CA ILE A 102 -4.30 -16.93 -15.24
C ILE A 102 -3.88 -16.37 -16.59
N GLU A 103 -3.72 -17.25 -17.57
CA GLU A 103 -3.39 -16.88 -18.94
C GLU A 103 -4.54 -16.13 -19.64
N VAL A 104 -5.77 -16.54 -19.38
CA VAL A 104 -6.99 -15.92 -19.91
C VAL A 104 -7.95 -15.65 -18.76
N CYS A 105 -8.05 -14.39 -18.35
CA CYS A 105 -8.94 -13.96 -17.28
C CYS A 105 -10.39 -13.88 -17.77
N LEU A 106 -11.27 -14.63 -17.13
CA LEU A 106 -12.69 -14.76 -17.48
C LEU A 106 -13.62 -14.01 -16.50
N CYS A 107 -13.10 -13.07 -15.70
CA CYS A 107 -13.88 -12.39 -14.67
C CYS A 107 -15.05 -11.53 -15.18
N GLY A 108 -15.09 -11.19 -16.46
CA GLY A 108 -16.19 -10.42 -17.07
C GLY A 108 -16.24 -8.94 -16.72
N GLU A 109 -15.36 -8.44 -15.85
CA GLU A 109 -15.31 -7.03 -15.45
C GLU A 109 -14.86 -6.12 -16.60
N GLU A 110 -15.43 -4.91 -16.69
CA GLU A 110 -15.12 -3.93 -17.74
C GLU A 110 -13.61 -3.58 -17.78
N GLY A 111 -13.01 -3.43 -16.60
CA GLY A 111 -11.58 -3.19 -16.40
C GLY A 111 -10.70 -4.45 -16.36
N CYS A 112 -11.16 -5.58 -16.92
CA CYS A 112 -10.41 -6.84 -16.86
C CYS A 112 -9.00 -6.72 -17.46
N ARG A 113 -7.99 -7.09 -16.66
CA ARG A 113 -6.56 -7.08 -17.01
C ARG A 113 -6.14 -8.15 -18.02
N LYS A 114 -7.09 -8.99 -18.46
CA LYS A 114 -6.95 -10.08 -19.45
C LYS A 114 -6.10 -11.27 -19.01
N SER A 115 -5.14 -11.07 -18.12
CA SER A 115 -4.37 -12.14 -17.47
C SER A 115 -3.99 -11.73 -16.03
N MET A 116 -3.55 -12.69 -15.23
CA MET A 116 -3.04 -12.48 -13.88
C MET A 116 -1.77 -13.30 -13.68
N ARG A 117 -0.64 -12.65 -13.42
CA ARG A 117 0.69 -13.29 -13.33
C ARG A 117 1.50 -12.72 -12.16
N GLY A 118 0.82 -12.34 -11.09
CA GLY A 118 1.41 -11.73 -9.89
C GLY A 118 1.45 -10.19 -9.94
N PHE A 119 1.47 -9.59 -8.76
CA PHE A 119 1.53 -8.13 -8.60
C PHE A 119 2.73 -7.50 -9.33
N VAL A 120 3.88 -8.20 -9.37
CA VAL A 120 5.10 -7.71 -10.02
C VAL A 120 4.92 -7.44 -11.52
N ASN A 121 4.02 -8.18 -12.16
CA ASN A 121 3.77 -8.12 -13.61
C ASN A 121 2.68 -7.11 -14.00
N LEU A 122 2.05 -6.44 -13.02
CA LEU A 122 1.11 -5.36 -13.28
C LEU A 122 1.84 -4.10 -13.78
N ASP A 123 1.16 -3.29 -14.60
CA ASP A 123 1.69 -1.98 -14.97
C ASP A 123 1.78 -1.05 -13.75
N ARG A 124 2.65 -0.04 -13.84
CA ARG A 124 2.96 0.83 -12.69
C ARG A 124 1.75 1.58 -12.16
N LYS A 125 0.81 1.98 -13.02
CA LYS A 125 -0.38 2.70 -12.58
C LYS A 125 -1.26 1.76 -11.75
N THR A 126 -1.51 0.56 -12.26
CA THR A 126 -2.30 -0.46 -11.56
C THR A 126 -1.64 -0.86 -10.23
N GLN A 127 -0.31 -1.04 -10.20
CA GLN A 127 0.42 -1.32 -8.94
C GLN A 127 0.11 -0.26 -7.88
N LEU A 128 0.29 1.02 -8.21
CA LEU A 128 0.05 2.13 -7.27
C LEU A 128 -1.42 2.23 -6.82
N GLU A 129 -2.38 1.94 -7.71
CA GLU A 129 -3.81 1.92 -7.38
C GLU A 129 -4.18 0.78 -6.42
N LEU A 130 -3.48 -0.36 -6.51
CA LEU A 130 -3.74 -1.52 -5.67
C LEU A 130 -2.98 -1.51 -4.33
N LEU A 131 -1.84 -0.83 -4.23
CA LEU A 131 -1.03 -0.76 -3.00
C LEU A 131 -1.81 -0.47 -1.69
N PRO A 132 -2.88 0.36 -1.66
CA PRO A 132 -3.67 0.55 -0.43
C PRO A 132 -4.38 -0.72 0.08
N PHE A 133 -4.54 -1.71 -0.78
CA PHE A 133 -5.32 -2.93 -0.53
C PHE A 133 -4.47 -4.19 -0.44
N VAL A 134 -3.20 -4.14 -0.83
CA VAL A 134 -2.32 -5.32 -0.80
C VAL A 134 -1.93 -5.69 0.63
N ASP A 135 -1.53 -6.94 0.82
CA ASP A 135 -0.89 -7.41 2.04
C ASP A 135 0.50 -6.79 2.24
N GLU A 136 0.96 -6.72 3.49
CA GLU A 136 2.24 -6.09 3.87
C GLU A 136 3.42 -6.67 3.09
N GLY A 137 3.50 -7.99 2.94
CA GLY A 137 4.58 -8.65 2.18
C GLY A 137 4.64 -8.22 0.70
N ILE A 138 3.49 -7.89 0.09
CA ILE A 138 3.43 -7.38 -1.29
C ILE A 138 3.99 -5.96 -1.35
N LEU A 139 3.61 -5.10 -0.40
CA LEU A 139 4.15 -3.75 -0.29
C LEU A 139 5.66 -3.77 -0.04
N GLU A 140 6.15 -4.65 0.84
CA GLU A 140 7.59 -4.83 1.12
C GLU A 140 8.36 -5.27 -0.13
N ASN A 141 7.85 -6.29 -0.84
CA ASN A 141 8.45 -6.76 -2.09
C ASN A 141 8.47 -5.66 -3.15
N PHE A 142 7.38 -4.90 -3.32
CA PHE A 142 7.33 -3.76 -4.24
C PHE A 142 8.36 -2.68 -3.87
N VAL A 143 8.44 -2.29 -2.59
CA VAL A 143 9.40 -1.28 -2.12
C VAL A 143 10.84 -1.74 -2.38
N ARG A 144 11.15 -3.01 -2.10
CA ARG A 144 12.48 -3.60 -2.31
C ARG A 144 12.86 -3.65 -3.79
N ASP A 145 12.00 -4.21 -4.63
CA ASP A 145 12.29 -4.42 -6.06
C ASP A 145 12.40 -3.10 -6.81
N GLN A 146 11.65 -2.08 -6.36
CA GLN A 146 11.69 -0.73 -6.92
C GLN A 146 12.76 0.16 -6.28
N LYS A 147 13.54 -0.36 -5.31
CA LYS A 147 14.56 0.39 -4.56
C LYS A 147 14.02 1.71 -3.99
N LEU A 148 12.81 1.65 -3.42
CA LEU A 148 12.12 2.81 -2.85
C LEU A 148 12.39 2.93 -1.36
N VAL A 149 12.20 4.13 -0.82
CA VAL A 149 12.06 4.33 0.63
C VAL A 149 10.61 4.66 0.95
N ASN A 150 9.93 3.79 1.71
CA ASN A 150 8.58 4.05 2.19
C ASN A 150 8.61 4.97 3.40
N VAL A 151 8.02 6.17 3.28
CA VAL A 151 7.97 7.19 4.35
C VAL A 151 6.59 7.28 5.04
N GLY A 152 5.67 6.39 4.65
CA GLY A 152 4.33 6.29 5.20
C GLY A 152 3.40 7.45 4.80
N GLU A 153 2.41 7.72 5.65
CA GLU A 153 1.34 8.67 5.39
C GLU A 153 1.74 10.14 5.56
N MET A 154 1.25 10.99 4.65
CA MET A 154 1.49 12.43 4.56
C MET A 154 0.20 13.25 4.79
N SER A 155 -0.42 13.16 5.96
CA SER A 155 -1.70 13.85 6.24
C SER A 155 -1.58 15.17 7.02
N GLY A 156 -0.41 15.49 7.58
CA GLY A 156 -0.19 16.68 8.40
C GLY A 156 -0.32 16.41 9.91
N ASN A 157 -0.72 17.42 10.70
CA ASN A 157 -0.94 17.34 12.14
C ASN A 157 -2.05 18.33 12.57
N ASP A 158 -2.16 18.70 13.85
CA ASP A 158 -3.19 19.65 14.33
C ASP A 158 -2.98 21.11 13.88
N SER A 159 -1.76 21.46 13.49
CA SER A 159 -1.35 22.80 13.06
C SER A 159 -1.40 22.97 11.55
N CYS A 160 -1.12 21.92 10.78
CA CYS A 160 -1.06 21.98 9.32
C CYS A 160 -1.59 20.71 8.64
N GLN A 161 -1.95 20.84 7.36
CA GLN A 161 -2.33 19.73 6.50
C GLN A 161 -1.61 19.84 5.16
N VAL A 162 -1.28 18.70 4.56
CA VAL A 162 -0.83 18.65 3.18
C VAL A 162 -2.08 18.62 2.29
N VAL A 163 -2.09 19.39 1.20
CA VAL A 163 -3.15 19.39 0.19
C VAL A 163 -2.54 19.30 -1.20
N TYR A 164 -3.27 18.74 -2.14
CA TYR A 164 -2.91 18.76 -3.56
C TYR A 164 -3.79 19.76 -4.30
N ASP A 165 -3.20 20.79 -4.91
CA ASP A 165 -3.89 21.75 -5.76
C ASP A 165 -3.93 21.19 -7.20
N GLU A 166 -5.07 20.59 -7.57
CA GLU A 166 -5.26 20.03 -8.91
C GLU A 166 -5.14 21.08 -10.03
N GLY A 167 -5.53 22.34 -9.75
CA GLY A 167 -5.50 23.42 -10.74
C GLY A 167 -4.07 23.85 -11.10
N ARG A 168 -3.13 23.67 -10.16
CA ARG A 168 -1.70 23.98 -10.35
C ARG A 168 -0.81 22.75 -10.43
N MET A 169 -1.37 21.57 -10.22
CA MET A 169 -0.68 20.28 -10.14
C MET A 169 0.48 20.29 -9.12
N GLU A 170 0.29 20.97 -7.99
CA GLU A 170 1.32 21.16 -6.95
C GLU A 170 0.80 20.77 -5.57
N TRP A 171 1.72 20.31 -4.72
CA TRP A 171 1.44 20.08 -3.31
C TRP A 171 1.59 21.39 -2.53
N LYS A 172 0.78 21.56 -1.49
CA LYS A 172 0.85 22.69 -0.57
C LYS A 172 0.73 22.21 0.86
N VAL A 173 1.25 23.00 1.78
CA VAL A 173 0.99 22.83 3.21
C VAL A 173 0.12 24.00 3.65
N MET A 174 -1.03 23.71 4.26
CA MET A 174 -2.00 24.72 4.69
C MET A 174 -2.13 24.72 6.20
N ALA A 175 -2.26 25.90 6.81
CA ALA A 175 -2.54 26.02 8.24
C ALA A 175 -3.95 25.49 8.55
N ARG A 176 -4.08 24.65 9.60
CA ARG A 176 -5.37 24.14 10.10
C ARG A 176 -5.99 24.99 11.20
N LYS A 177 -5.21 25.91 11.75
CA LYS A 177 -5.59 26.85 12.80
C LYS A 177 -4.76 28.13 12.67
N ASP A 178 -5.14 29.16 13.42
CA ASP A 178 -4.32 30.35 13.56
C ASP A 178 -3.02 30.01 14.32
N LEU A 179 -1.89 30.43 13.76
CA LEU A 179 -0.54 30.24 14.29
C LEU A 179 0.08 31.61 14.52
N ARG A 180 0.75 31.77 15.66
CA ARG A 180 1.47 33.01 16.02
C ARG A 180 2.94 32.91 15.66
N ILE A 181 3.56 34.06 15.47
CA ILE A 181 5.02 34.13 15.35
C ILE A 181 5.71 33.39 16.52
N GLY A 182 6.67 32.53 16.18
CA GLY A 182 7.40 31.69 17.12
C GLY A 182 6.79 30.32 17.38
N ASP A 183 5.53 30.09 16.98
CA ASP A 183 4.89 28.78 17.13
C ASP A 183 5.65 27.70 16.36
N VAL A 184 5.82 26.55 17.01
CA VAL A 184 6.30 25.32 16.36
C VAL A 184 5.11 24.69 15.64
N ILE A 185 5.14 24.72 14.32
CA ILE A 185 4.11 24.12 13.47
C ILE A 185 4.28 22.60 13.49
N TRP A 186 5.55 22.15 13.41
CA TRP A 186 5.87 20.74 13.43
C TRP A 186 7.36 20.48 13.66
N GLU A 187 7.68 19.29 14.15
CA GLU A 187 9.03 18.75 14.33
C GLU A 187 9.11 17.35 13.73
N GLY A 188 10.21 17.06 13.05
CA GLY A 188 10.40 15.80 12.37
C GLY A 188 11.84 15.36 12.34
N ARG A 189 12.04 14.10 11.97
CA ARG A 189 13.33 13.60 11.53
C ARG A 189 13.34 13.53 10.01
N ALA A 190 14.35 14.14 9.40
CA ALA A 190 14.63 14.03 8.00
C ALA A 190 15.08 12.59 7.71
N LEU A 191 14.56 12.03 6.63
CA LEU A 191 15.15 10.84 6.05
C LEU A 191 16.41 11.28 5.29
N VAL A 192 17.56 10.76 5.70
CA VAL A 192 18.85 11.02 5.07
C VAL A 192 19.10 9.95 4.01
N ILE A 193 19.27 10.38 2.76
CA ILE A 193 19.65 9.51 1.64
C ILE A 193 21.08 9.89 1.24
N HIS A 194 22.03 8.97 1.38
CA HIS A 194 23.42 9.23 1.01
C HIS A 194 23.61 9.10 -0.51
N GLU A 195 24.58 9.84 -1.08
CA GLU A 195 24.88 9.78 -2.52
C GLU A 195 25.21 8.36 -3.03
N LYS A 196 25.77 7.52 -2.17
CA LYS A 196 26.12 6.12 -2.50
C LYS A 196 24.89 5.20 -2.62
N ASP A 197 23.73 5.61 -2.12
CA ASP A 197 22.56 4.73 -1.99
C ASP A 197 21.75 4.62 -3.31
N GLU A 198 22.32 5.10 -4.43
CA GLU A 198 21.67 5.33 -5.73
C GLU A 198 20.44 6.25 -5.61
N LYS A 199 19.85 6.69 -6.72
CA LYS A 199 18.69 7.60 -6.73
C LYS A 199 17.43 6.92 -6.15
N GLN A 200 17.35 6.81 -4.82
CA GLN A 200 16.17 6.26 -4.17
C GLN A 200 15.02 7.25 -4.24
N ASN A 201 13.97 6.86 -4.94
CA ASN A 201 12.70 7.59 -4.90
C ASN A 201 11.97 7.25 -3.61
N VAL A 202 11.12 8.17 -3.16
CA VAL A 202 10.35 7.99 -1.93
C VAL A 202 8.93 7.58 -2.27
N LEU A 203 8.43 6.52 -1.63
CA LEU A 203 7.05 6.09 -1.68
C LEU A 203 6.31 6.70 -0.48
N PHE A 204 5.21 7.40 -0.71
CA PHE A 204 4.39 7.98 0.35
C PHE A 204 2.90 7.76 0.11
N LEU A 205 2.13 7.68 1.19
CA LEU A 205 0.68 7.56 1.17
C LEU A 205 0.06 8.95 1.40
N PHE A 206 -0.88 9.35 0.54
CA PHE A 206 -1.65 10.58 0.68
C PHE A 206 -3.10 10.31 0.31
N GLU A 207 -4.05 10.67 1.18
CA GLU A 207 -5.50 10.48 0.97
C GLU A 207 -5.88 9.08 0.46
N GLY A 208 -5.25 8.04 1.04
CA GLY A 208 -5.50 6.64 0.69
C GLY A 208 -4.88 6.18 -0.63
N LYS A 209 -4.03 6.98 -1.28
CA LYS A 209 -3.32 6.63 -2.52
C LYS A 209 -1.81 6.72 -2.35
N TYR A 210 -1.10 5.80 -2.99
CA TYR A 210 0.36 5.81 -2.99
C TYR A 210 0.93 6.63 -4.14
N TYR A 211 1.98 7.38 -3.84
CA TYR A 211 2.69 8.25 -4.77
C TYR A 211 4.19 8.00 -4.67
N ILE A 212 4.89 8.15 -5.80
CA ILE A 212 6.35 8.10 -5.85
C ILE A 212 6.89 9.51 -6.09
N ALA A 213 7.61 10.02 -5.11
CA ALA A 213 8.33 11.29 -5.19
C ALA A 213 9.71 11.08 -5.83
N SER A 214 10.02 11.90 -6.82
CA SER A 214 11.35 11.94 -7.45
C SER A 214 12.23 13.08 -6.89
N GLU A 215 13.43 13.25 -7.46
CA GLU A 215 14.54 14.08 -6.99
C GLU A 215 14.18 15.53 -6.58
N LYS A 216 13.07 16.10 -7.08
CA LYS A 216 12.65 17.48 -6.79
C LYS A 216 12.12 17.70 -5.37
N MET A 217 11.73 16.64 -4.66
CA MET A 217 11.20 16.73 -3.29
C MET A 217 12.29 16.64 -2.21
N PHE A 218 13.56 16.59 -2.59
CA PHE A 218 14.68 16.45 -1.66
C PHE A 218 15.43 17.76 -1.50
N VAL A 219 15.80 18.08 -0.26
CA VAL A 219 16.75 19.16 0.05
C VAL A 219 18.17 18.60 -0.11
N VAL A 220 19.02 19.29 -0.88
CA VAL A 220 20.42 18.87 -1.08
C VAL A 220 21.30 19.51 0.00
N GLN A 221 22.06 18.70 0.74
CA GLN A 221 23.00 19.18 1.75
C GLN A 221 24.35 18.46 1.60
N SER A 222 25.37 19.17 1.14
CA SER A 222 26.73 18.66 0.95
C SER A 222 26.79 17.35 0.15
N SER A 223 26.90 16.20 0.83
CA SER A 223 27.02 14.85 0.26
C SER A 223 25.80 13.94 0.55
N CYS A 224 24.69 14.53 0.99
CA CYS A 224 23.43 13.82 1.21
C CYS A 224 22.21 14.61 0.71
N ARG A 225 21.11 13.88 0.57
CA ARG A 225 19.79 14.41 0.26
C ARG A 225 18.88 14.17 1.45
N LEU A 226 18.11 15.17 1.84
CA LEU A 226 17.16 15.10 2.94
C LEU A 226 15.74 15.11 2.39
N PHE A 227 14.96 14.08 2.73
CA PHE A 227 13.51 14.15 2.61
C PHE A 227 12.95 14.64 3.92
N LEU A 228 12.48 15.89 3.92
CA LEU A 228 11.74 16.45 5.03
C LEU A 228 10.32 15.99 4.83
N LYS A 229 9.88 14.94 5.54
CA LYS A 229 8.44 14.60 5.62
C LYS A 229 7.67 15.92 5.78
N GLY A 230 6.52 16.16 5.15
CA GLY A 230 5.77 17.45 5.18
C GLY A 230 6.48 18.70 4.62
N GLY A 231 7.71 19.03 5.05
CA GLY A 231 8.47 20.19 4.57
C GLY A 231 8.82 20.11 3.08
N SER A 232 9.04 18.91 2.56
CA SER A 232 9.23 18.63 1.13
C SER A 232 8.01 18.95 0.25
N PHE A 233 6.84 19.23 0.87
CA PHE A 233 5.60 19.61 0.21
C PHE A 233 5.31 21.11 0.32
N MET A 234 6.17 21.89 0.99
CA MET A 234 6.01 23.34 1.08
C MET A 234 6.52 24.02 -0.18
N ASN A 235 5.81 25.05 -0.63
CA ASN A 235 6.29 25.90 -1.71
C ASN A 235 7.19 27.02 -1.17
N GLY A 236 8.12 27.45 -2.03
CA GLY A 236 8.99 28.59 -1.75
C GLY A 236 8.26 29.91 -1.97
N SER A 237 8.54 30.91 -1.14
CA SER A 237 7.98 32.26 -1.26
C SER A 237 9.06 33.33 -1.10
N ASN A 238 8.95 34.44 -1.85
CA ASN A 238 9.82 35.62 -1.64
C ASN A 238 9.51 36.34 -0.32
N THR A 239 8.37 36.03 0.30
CA THR A 239 7.95 36.57 1.60
C THR A 239 7.44 35.43 2.47
N PRO A 240 8.32 34.51 2.90
CA PRO A 240 7.89 33.31 3.59
C PRO A 240 7.32 33.64 4.96
N ASN A 241 6.43 32.77 5.43
CA ASN A 241 5.81 32.88 6.75
C ASN A 241 6.35 31.85 7.74
N CYS A 242 7.18 30.91 7.29
CA CYS A 242 7.83 29.92 8.12
C CYS A 242 9.34 29.81 7.85
N LEU A 243 10.05 29.16 8.76
CA LEU A 243 11.45 28.82 8.63
C LEU A 243 11.68 27.37 9.10
N ILE A 244 12.40 26.60 8.29
CA ILE A 244 12.93 25.29 8.70
C ILE A 244 14.23 25.52 9.46
N SER A 245 14.31 25.04 10.70
CA SER A 245 15.53 25.06 11.51
C SER A 245 15.97 23.64 11.82
N TYR A 246 17.24 23.33 11.60
CA TYR A 246 17.83 22.05 11.97
C TYR A 246 18.25 22.07 13.44
N LEU A 247 17.76 21.11 14.21
CA LEU A 247 18.08 20.94 15.63
C LEU A 247 19.36 20.11 15.83
N ASN A 248 19.63 19.19 14.90
CA ASN A 248 20.86 18.40 14.76
C ASN A 248 20.93 17.81 13.34
N ASP A 249 21.81 16.85 13.10
CA ASP A 249 22.10 16.28 11.77
C ASP A 249 20.89 15.71 11.02
N ASN A 250 19.84 15.29 11.72
CA ASN A 250 18.63 14.77 11.08
C ASN A 250 17.32 15.26 11.70
N ALA A 251 17.32 16.01 12.79
CA ALA A 251 16.10 16.58 13.37
C ALA A 251 15.90 18.02 12.89
N TYR A 252 14.67 18.36 12.53
CA TYR A 252 14.29 19.71 12.13
C TYR A 252 12.96 20.12 12.78
N GLN A 253 12.76 21.43 12.88
CA GLN A 253 11.51 22.05 13.27
C GLN A 253 11.09 23.06 12.21
N LEU A 254 9.80 23.18 11.96
CA LEU A 254 9.18 24.24 11.18
C LEU A 254 8.55 25.25 12.14
N LYS A 255 9.02 26.50 12.10
CA LYS A 255 8.52 27.58 12.96
C LYS A 255 7.87 28.68 12.15
N ALA A 256 6.76 29.20 12.66
CA ALA A 256 6.15 30.41 12.13
C ALA A 256 7.05 31.61 12.42
N ILE A 257 7.40 32.39 11.40
CA ILE A 257 8.14 33.66 11.53
C ILE A 257 7.23 34.88 11.39
N ARG A 258 5.93 34.64 11.19
CA ARG A 258 4.84 35.62 11.12
C ARG A 258 3.57 34.96 11.65
N ASP A 259 2.54 35.76 11.95
CA ASP A 259 1.21 35.22 12.19
C ASP A 259 0.63 34.62 10.89
N ILE A 260 0.03 33.44 10.99
CA ILE A 260 -0.55 32.69 9.87
C ILE A 260 -1.98 32.34 10.24
N HIS A 261 -2.94 32.74 9.42
CA HIS A 261 -4.34 32.42 9.65
C HIS A 261 -4.70 31.04 9.12
N THR A 262 -5.76 30.49 9.69
CA THR A 262 -6.38 29.24 9.22
C THR A 262 -6.60 29.27 7.70
N HIS A 263 -6.28 28.17 7.02
CA HIS A 263 -6.32 28.01 5.56
C HIS A 263 -5.36 28.89 4.74
N HIS A 264 -4.44 29.63 5.36
CA HIS A 264 -3.33 30.22 4.61
C HIS A 264 -2.26 29.17 4.31
N GLU A 265 -1.58 29.33 3.18
CA GLU A 265 -0.47 28.46 2.78
C GLU A 265 0.75 28.73 3.68
N ILE A 266 1.37 27.65 4.13
CA ILE A 266 2.63 27.63 4.87
C ILE A 266 3.77 27.53 3.84
N THR A 267 4.64 28.55 3.84
CA THR A 267 5.70 28.74 2.84
C THR A 267 7.04 28.98 3.53
N HIS A 268 8.12 28.58 2.86
CA HIS A 268 9.50 28.73 3.32
C HIS A 268 10.35 29.57 2.36
#